data_AF-A0AAW4D1K6-F1
#
_entry.id   AF-A0AAW4D1K6-F1
#
_cell.length_a   1.000
_cell.length_b   1.000
_cell.length_c   1.000
_cell.angle_alpha   90.00
_cell.angle_beta   90.00
_cell.angle_gamma   90.00
#
_symmetry.space_group_name_H-M   'P 1'
#
loop_
_entity.id
_entity.type
_entity.pdbx_description
1 polymer ?
#
loop_
_entity_poly.entity_id
_entity_poly.type
_entity_poly.pdbx_seq_one_letter_code
_entity_poly.pdbx_strand_id
1 'polypeptide(L)' 'MSEASHDPQNPYAGMPLHHLLFLKVRDGGGPTKVAHSVAELHEITIDELKAHCRRAVDDILAHRALAVYEVTVAEWARR' A
#
# COMPACT_ATOMS: atom_id res chain seq x y z
N MET A 1 13.58 19.73 5.72
CA MET A 1 13.31 18.44 5.06
C MET A 1 13.68 17.38 6.07
N SER A 2 12.71 16.70 6.69
CA SER A 2 13.00 15.67 7.71
C SER A 2 13.52 14.42 7.01
N GLU A 3 14.75 14.02 7.34
CA GLU A 3 15.30 12.71 6.97
C GLU A 3 14.37 11.62 7.48
N ALA A 4 13.95 10.74 6.58
CA ALA A 4 13.32 9.49 6.96
C ALA A 4 14.33 8.67 7.77
N SER A 5 14.16 8.60 9.08
CA SER A 5 15.03 7.85 9.98
C SER A 5 15.00 6.37 9.62
N HIS A 6 16.10 5.87 9.07
CA HIS A 6 16.31 4.46 8.76
C HIS A 6 16.61 3.71 10.06
N ASP A 7 15.61 3.03 10.61
CA ASP A 7 15.80 2.06 11.70
C ASP A 7 16.15 0.70 11.08
N PRO A 8 17.38 0.20 11.24
CA PRO A 8 17.82 -1.06 10.62
C PRO A 8 17.06 -2.30 11.13
N GLN A 9 16.31 -2.18 12.24
CA GLN A 9 15.49 -3.27 12.77
C GLN A 9 14.06 -3.28 12.21
N ASN A 10 13.64 -2.19 11.56
CA ASN A 10 12.31 -2.06 10.98
C ASN A 10 12.39 -1.93 9.44
N PRO A 11 12.09 -3.00 8.68
CA PRO A 11 12.19 -2.97 7.22
C PRO A 11 11.21 -1.98 6.56
N TYR A 12 10.26 -1.44 7.33
CA TYR A 12 9.28 -0.47 6.88
C TYR A 12 9.67 0.98 7.22
N ALA A 13 10.73 1.19 8.00
CA ALA A 13 11.16 2.51 8.39
C ALA A 13 11.58 3.33 7.17
N GLY A 14 10.97 4.51 7.03
CA GLY A 14 11.21 5.42 5.91
C GLY A 14 10.54 5.03 4.59
N MET A 15 9.76 3.94 4.54
CA MET A 15 8.94 3.67 3.36
C MET A 15 7.87 4.76 3.19
N PRO A 16 7.59 5.20 1.96
CA PRO A 16 6.50 6.12 1.69
C PRO A 16 5.15 5.55 2.14
N LEU A 17 4.25 6.43 2.61
CA LEU A 17 2.94 6.03 3.13
C LEU A 17 2.14 5.16 2.15
N HIS A 18 2.21 5.44 0.84
CA HIS A 18 1.47 4.67 -0.15
C HIS A 18 1.93 3.21 -0.24
N HIS A 19 3.22 2.94 -0.05
CA HIS A 19 3.74 1.57 0.06
C HIS A 19 3.24 0.90 1.34
N LEU A 20 3.26 1.60 2.47
CA LEU A 20 2.77 1.06 3.74
C LEU A 20 1.28 0.69 3.68
N LEU A 21 0.44 1.55 3.09
CA LEU A 21 -0.99 1.31 2.91
C LEU A 21 -1.24 0.14 1.96
N PHE A 22 -0.50 0.06 0.86
CA PHE A 22 -0.56 -1.07 -0.07
C PHE A 22 -0.20 -2.39 0.64
N LEU A 23 0.88 -2.42 1.43
CA LEU A 23 1.30 -3.59 2.20
C LEU A 23 0.25 -4.01 3.22
N LYS A 24 -0.34 -3.05 3.97
CA LYS A 24 -1.43 -3.34 4.92
C LYS A 24 -2.62 -4.03 4.24
N VAL A 25 -3.04 -3.56 3.07
CA VAL A 25 -4.14 -4.17 2.31
C VAL A 25 -3.77 -5.56 1.79
N ARG A 26 -2.57 -5.70 1.22
CA ARG A 26 -2.04 -6.96 0.66
C ARG A 26 -1.90 -8.04 1.73
N ASP A 27 -1.22 -7.71 2.83
CA ASP A 27 -0.85 -8.64 3.89
C ASP A 27 -1.99 -8.87 4.88
N GLY A 28 -2.97 -7.97 4.94
CA GLY A 28 -4.22 -8.14 5.68
C GLY A 28 -5.22 -9.13 5.05
N GLY A 29 -4.81 -9.88 4.02
CA GLY A 29 -5.67 -10.84 3.32
C GLY A 29 -6.52 -10.24 2.21
N GLY A 30 -6.14 -9.06 1.71
CA GLY A 30 -6.71 -8.43 0.53
C GLY A 30 -7.80 -7.40 0.81
N PRO A 31 -8.16 -6.61 -0.22
CA PRO A 31 -9.03 -5.45 -0.08
C PRO A 31 -10.43 -5.76 0.44
N THR A 32 -11.01 -6.91 0.06
CA THR A 32 -12.34 -7.34 0.55
C THR A 32 -12.38 -7.50 2.07
N LYS A 33 -11.26 -7.87 2.70
CA LYS A 33 -11.21 -8.14 4.14
C LYS A 33 -10.90 -6.90 4.96
N VAL A 34 -9.95 -6.08 4.50
CA VAL A 34 -9.34 -5.05 5.35
C VAL A 34 -9.40 -3.63 4.82
N ALA A 35 -9.85 -3.39 3.58
CA ALA A 35 -9.79 -2.04 3.01
C ALA A 35 -10.56 -1.00 3.84
N HIS A 36 -11.75 -1.35 4.35
CA HIS A 36 -12.54 -0.44 5.19
C HIS A 36 -11.84 -0.13 6.51
N SER A 37 -11.35 -1.13 7.24
CA SER A 37 -10.64 -0.91 8.49
C SER A 37 -9.31 -0.17 8.31
N VAL A 38 -8.60 -0.41 7.20
CA VAL A 38 -7.37 0.34 6.87
C VAL A 38 -7.70 1.80 6.54
N ALA A 39 -8.75 2.06 5.76
CA ALA A 39 -9.18 3.42 5.45
C ALA A 39 -9.59 4.18 6.71
N GLU A 40 -10.38 3.56 7.59
CA GLU A 40 -10.80 4.12 8.88
C GLU A 40 -9.61 4.41 9.80
N LEU A 41 -8.69 3.45 9.97
CA LEU A 41 -7.50 3.63 10.82
C LEU A 41 -6.61 4.80 10.38
N HIS A 42 -6.61 5.09 9.09
CA HIS A 42 -5.80 6.15 8.50
C HIS A 42 -6.60 7.43 8.23
N GLU A 43 -7.86 7.50 8.65
CA GLU A 43 -8.76 8.64 8.47
C GLU A 43 -8.86 9.11 7.00
N ILE A 44 -8.87 8.15 6.07
CA ILE A 44 -9.00 8.39 4.63
C ILE A 44 -10.22 7.67 4.06
N THR A 45 -10.67 8.12 2.89
CA THR A 45 -11.69 7.43 2.12
C THR A 45 -11.13 6.18 1.44
N ILE A 46 -12.02 5.28 1.02
CA ILE A 46 -11.65 4.12 0.20
C ILE A 46 -11.00 4.56 -1.12
N ASP A 47 -11.47 5.66 -1.72
CA ASP A 47 -10.93 6.14 -3.00
C ASP A 47 -9.51 6.71 -2.84
N GLU A 48 -9.22 7.37 -1.74
CA GLU A 48 -7.86 7.79 -1.38
C GLU A 48 -6.96 6.58 -1.09
N LEU A 49 -7.46 5.57 -0.37
CA LEU A 49 -6.71 4.32 -0.16
C LEU A 49 -6.39 3.65 -1.50
N LYS A 50 -7.36 3.57 -2.42
CA LYS A 50 -7.12 3.06 -3.78
C LYS A 50 -6.11 3.92 -4.53
N ALA A 51 -6.13 5.24 -4.40
CA ALA A 51 -5.14 6.12 -5.01
C ALA A 51 -3.72 5.83 -4.50
N HIS A 52 -3.56 5.63 -3.20
CA HIS A 52 -2.30 5.18 -2.61
C HIS A 52 -1.87 3.81 -3.15
N CYS A 53 -2.78 2.83 -3.22
CA CYS A 53 -2.47 1.52 -3.78
C CYS A 53 -2.05 1.60 -5.25
N ARG A 54 -2.71 2.42 -6.09
CA ARG A 54 -2.30 2.63 -7.49
C ARG A 54 -0.89 3.19 -7.59
N ARG A 55 -0.56 4.21 -6.79
CA ARG A 55 0.79 4.79 -6.76
C ARG A 55 1.85 3.77 -6.35
N ALA A 56 1.58 2.94 -5.35
CA ALA A 56 2.51 1.88 -4.95
C ALA A 56 2.70 0.84 -6.06
N VAL A 57 1.62 0.49 -6.77
CA VAL A 57 1.68 -0.42 -7.93
C VAL A 57 2.53 0.18 -9.06
N ASP A 58 2.37 1.46 -9.37
CA ASP A 58 3.18 2.15 -10.39
C ASP A 58 4.67 2.13 -10.03
N ASP A 59 5.00 2.43 -8.77
CA ASP A 59 6.39 2.35 -8.27
C ASP A 59 6.97 0.94 -8.37
N ILE A 60 6.19 -0.09 -8.02
CA ILE A 60 6.65 -1.49 -8.11
C ILE A 60 6.89 -1.86 -9.58
N LEU A 61 5.95 -1.54 -10.47
CA LEU A 61 6.02 -1.83 -11.89
C LEU A 61 7.20 -1.14 -12.59
N ALA A 62 7.65 0.01 -12.08
CA ALA A 62 8.86 0.67 -12.56
C ALA A 62 10.14 -0.15 -12.34
N HIS A 63 10.13 -1.13 -11.43
CA HIS A 63 11.32 -1.90 -11.04
C HIS A 63 11.17 -3.41 -11.31
N ARG A 64 9.95 -3.96 -11.21
CA ARG A 64 9.67 -5.39 -11.39
C ARG A 64 8.20 -5.67 -11.72
N ALA A 65 7.92 -6.86 -12.23
CA ALA A 65 6.56 -7.36 -12.37
C ALA A 65 5.88 -7.55 -10.98
N LEU A 66 4.56 -7.45 -10.96
CA LEU A 66 3.74 -7.73 -9.77
C LEU A 66 3.71 -9.23 -9.45
N ALA A 67 3.76 -9.56 -8.15
CA ALA A 67 3.44 -10.90 -7.68
C ALA A 67 1.92 -11.15 -7.72
N VAL A 68 1.50 -12.41 -7.75
CA VAL A 68 0.06 -12.80 -7.84
C VAL A 68 -0.79 -12.13 -6.75
N TYR A 69 -0.27 -12.05 -5.52
CA TYR A 69 -0.97 -11.42 -4.41
C TYR A 69 -1.00 -9.88 -4.47
N GLU A 70 -0.11 -9.25 -5.26
CA GLU A 70 -0.10 -7.82 -5.53
C GLU A 70 -1.10 -7.45 -6.65
N VAL A 71 -1.27 -8.34 -7.63
CA VAL A 71 -2.25 -8.18 -8.72
C VAL A 71 -3.67 -8.00 -8.16
N THR A 72 -4.04 -8.75 -7.13
CA THR A 72 -5.37 -8.63 -6.50
C THR A 72 -5.64 -7.22 -5.97
N VAL A 73 -4.64 -6.59 -5.34
CA VAL A 73 -4.77 -5.21 -4.82
C VAL A 73 -4.78 -4.21 -5.99
N ALA A 74 -3.94 -4.43 -7.00
CA ALA A 74 -3.87 -3.58 -8.19
C ALA A 74 -5.19 -3.56 -8.97
N GLU A 75 -5.81 -4.72 -9.19
CA GLU A 75 -7.10 -4.83 -9.88
C GLU A 75 -8.22 -4.17 -9.09
N TRP A 76 -8.26 -4.37 -7.77
CA TRP A 76 -9.25 -3.71 -6.92
C TRP A 76 -9.10 -2.19 -6.93
N ALA A 77 -7.86 -1.69 -6.89
CA ALA A 77 -7.59 -0.26 -6.85
C ALA A 77 -7.91 0.47 -8.18
N ARG A 78 -8.08 -0.27 -9.28
CA ARG A 78 -8.46 0.27 -10.60
C ARG A 78 -9.97 0.35 -10.84
N ARG A 79 -10.76 -0.34 -10.02
CA ARG A 79 -12.23 -0.29 -10.06
C ARG A 79 -12.71 0.91 -9.25
#